data_AF-X1LU49-F1
#
_entry.id   AF-X1LU49-F1
#
_cell.length_a   1.000
_cell.length_b   1.000
_cell.length_c   1.000
_cell.angle_alpha   90.00
_cell.angle_beta   90.00
_cell.angle_gamma   90.00
#
_symmetry.space_group_name_H-M   'P 1'
#
loop_
_entity.id
_entity.type
_entity.pdbx_description
1 polymer ?
#
loop_
_entity_poly.entity_id
_entity_poly.type
_entity_poly.pdbx_seq_one_letter_code
_entity_poly.pdbx_strand_id
1 'polypeptide(L)' 'MKLGKKEVKGLFATVSGIGTTTSDIIYFWAKKIPQLGVITTKSIGKEPKEG' A
#
# COMPACT_ATOMS: atom_id res chain seq x y z
N MET A 1 -6.72 -5.25 -14.51
CA MET A 1 -5.34 -5.64 -14.89
C MET A 1 -4.96 -6.93 -14.17
N LYS A 2 -4.12 -7.79 -14.75
CA LYS A 2 -3.68 -9.04 -14.09
C LYS A 2 -2.22 -8.90 -13.65
N LEU A 3 -1.95 -9.10 -12.35
CA LEU A 3 -0.60 -9.10 -11.78
C LEU A 3 -0.34 -10.51 -11.21
N GLY A 4 0.49 -11.29 -11.90
CA GLY A 4 0.67 -12.71 -11.61
C GLY A 4 -0.66 -13.49 -11.72
N LYS A 5 -1.11 -14.09 -10.62
CA LYS A 5 -2.40 -14.82 -10.54
C LYS A 5 -3.56 -13.98 -10.02
N LYS A 6 -3.34 -12.72 -9.62
CA LYS A 6 -4.38 -11.85 -9.05
C LYS A 6 -4.88 -10.83 -10.05
N GLU A 7 -6.18 -10.55 -9.98
CA GLU A 7 -6.77 -9.40 -10.64
C GLU A 7 -6.63 -8.15 -9.76
N VAL A 8 -6.20 -7.07 -10.39
CA VAL A 8 -5.93 -5.78 -9.77
C VAL A 8 -6.67 -4.70 -10.53
N LYS A 9 -7.39 -3.84 -9.80
CA LYS A 9 -8.26 -2.80 -10.40
C LYS A 9 -7.50 -1.54 -10.83
N GLY A 10 -6.47 -1.16 -10.08
CA GLY A 10 -5.64 0.02 -10.38
C GLY A 10 -4.37 -0.29 -11.15
N LEU A 11 -3.82 0.74 -11.81
CA LEU A 11 -2.59 0.68 -12.60
C LEU A 11 -1.34 1.07 -11.80
N PHE A 12 -1.51 1.81 -10.70
CA PHE A 12 -0.40 2.31 -9.89
C PHE A 12 -0.18 1.48 -8.63
N ALA A 13 1.04 1.55 -8.10
CA ALA A 13 1.42 0.98 -6.83
C ALA A 13 2.13 2.03 -5.96
N THR A 14 1.98 1.94 -4.63
CA THR A 14 2.80 2.78 -3.73
C THR A 14 4.23 2.26 -3.62
N VAL A 15 5.16 3.18 -3.43
CA VAL A 15 6.53 2.89 -3.00
C VAL A 15 6.53 2.61 -1.50
N SER A 16 7.29 1.61 -1.04
CA SER A 16 7.38 1.26 0.37
C SER A 16 7.79 2.45 1.23
N GLY A 17 7.04 2.69 2.31
CA GLY A 17 7.39 3.64 3.35
C GLY A 17 7.03 5.09 3.09
N ILE A 18 6.42 5.42 1.95
CA ILE A 18 5.88 6.75 1.68
C ILE A 18 4.37 6.71 1.96
N GLY A 19 3.95 7.33 3.06
CA GLY A 19 2.53 7.42 3.42
C GLY A 19 1.87 6.07 3.74
N THR A 20 2.64 5.04 4.08
CA THR A 20 2.11 3.70 4.42
C THR A 20 2.63 3.17 5.74
N THR A 21 2.80 4.07 6.72
CA THR A 21 3.31 3.79 8.07
C THR A 21 2.21 3.41 9.06
N THR A 22 0.97 3.85 8.85
CA THR A 22 -0.17 3.51 9.71
C THR A 22 -1.31 2.88 8.90
N SER A 23 -2.12 2.06 9.57
CA SER A 23 -3.29 1.41 8.97
C SER A 23 -4.32 2.40 8.44
N ASP A 24 -4.52 3.53 9.13
CA ASP A 24 -5.51 4.54 8.75
C ASP A 24 -5.17 5.19 7.41
N ILE A 25 -3.88 5.49 7.20
CA ILE A 25 -3.43 6.06 5.93
C ILE A 25 -3.53 5.00 4.82
N ILE A 26 -3.11 3.76 5.08
CA ILE A 26 -3.27 2.65 4.11
C ILE A 26 -4.74 2.52 3.68
N TYR A 27 -5.67 2.59 4.64
CA TYR A 27 -7.10 2.52 4.36
C TYR A 27 -7.63 3.73 3.58
N PHE A 28 -7.16 4.93 3.92
CA PHE A 28 -7.47 6.14 3.18
C PHE A 28 -7.10 6.01 1.70
N TRP A 29 -5.86 5.57 1.41
CA TRP A 29 -5.38 5.39 0.04
C TRP A 29 -6.20 4.35 -0.72
N ALA A 30 -6.46 3.20 -0.09
CA ALA A 30 -7.25 2.12 -0.68
C ALA A 30 -8.67 2.55 -1.08
N LYS A 31 -9.28 3.48 -0.32
CA LYS A 31 -10.64 3.96 -0.58
C LYS A 31 -10.70 5.17 -1.51
N LYS A 32 -9.70 6.05 -1.46
CA LYS A 32 -9.76 7.36 -2.13
C LYS A 32 -9.08 7.37 -3.50
N ILE A 33 -8.18 6.42 -3.78
CA ILE A 33 -7.39 6.41 -5.02
C ILE A 33 -7.71 5.14 -5.82
N PRO A 34 -8.78 5.11 -6.63
CA PRO A 34 -9.21 3.93 -7.38
C PRO A 34 -8.19 3.46 -8.44
N GLN A 35 -7.29 4.35 -8.88
CA GLN A 35 -6.20 4.02 -9.80
C GLN A 35 -5.07 3.24 -9.12
N LEU A 36 -5.10 3.12 -7.79
CA LEU A 36 -4.09 2.42 -7.02
C LEU A 36 -4.48 0.95 -6.85
N GLY A 37 -3.70 0.08 -7.49
CA GLY A 37 -3.98 -1.35 -7.55
C GLY A 37 -3.28 -2.14 -6.44
N VAL A 38 -2.11 -1.67 -6.00
CA VAL A 38 -1.27 -2.34 -5.01
C VAL A 38 -0.78 -1.31 -3.99
N ILE A 39 -0.94 -1.61 -2.71
CA ILE A 39 -0.37 -0.81 -1.62
C ILE A 39 0.76 -1.59 -0.97
N THR A 40 1.94 -1.00 -0.98
CA THR A 40 3.13 -1.50 -0.29
C THR A 40 3.26 -0.78 1.05
N THR A 41 3.23 -1.53 2.15
CA THR A 41 3.41 -0.97 3.50
C THR A 41 4.86 -0.56 3.73
N LYS A 42 5.11 0.31 4.73
CA LYS A 42 6.46 0.51 5.25
C LYS A 42 7.05 -0.84 5.66
N SER A 43 8.34 -1.04 5.39
CA SER A 43 9.07 -2.21 5.90
C SER A 43 9.01 -2.22 7.43
N ILE A 44 8.42 -3.28 8.00
CA ILE A 44 8.30 -3.47 9.44
C ILE A 44 9.34 -4.48 9.94
N GLY A 45 9.95 -4.18 11.08
CA GLY A 45 10.75 -5.12 11.84
C GLY A 45 9.88 -5.96 12.78
N LYS A 46 10.50 -6.91 13.49
CA LYS A 46 9.82 -7.70 14.52
C LYS A 46 9.35 -6.82 15.69
N GLU A 47 10.18 -5.87 16.08
CA GLU A 47 9.90 -4.91 17.15
C GLU A 47 9.58 -3.52 16.55
N PRO A 48 8.72 -2.73 17.20
CA PRO A 48 8.50 -1.34 16.83
C PRO A 48 9.80 -0.52 16.88
N LYS A 49 9.91 0.47 15.99
CA LYS A 49 11.01 1.44 15.96
C LYS A 49 10.42 2.84 15.89
N GLU A 50 11.06 3.79 16.58
CA GLU A 50 10.74 5.21 16.44
C GLU A 50 11.23 5.72 15.09
N GLY A 51 10.38 6.48 14.39
CA GLY A 51 10.66 7.03 13.06
C GLY A 51 9.42 7.23 12.19
#